data_AF-A0A7J5AN46-F1
#
_entry.id   AF-A0A7J5AN46-F1
#
_cell.length_a   1.000
_cell.length_b   1.000
_cell.length_c   1.000
_cell.angle_alpha   90.00
_cell.angle_beta   90.00
_cell.angle_gamma   90.00
#
_symmetry.space_group_name_H-M   'P 1'
#
loop_
_entity.id
_entity.type
_entity.pdbx_description
1 polymer ?
#
loop_
_entity_poly.entity_id
_entity_poly.type
_entity_poly.pdbx_seq_one_letter_code
_entity_poly.pdbx_strand_id
1 'polypeptide(L)'
;MGSLSYARTSGTALDFKAADMMRDDLLHARARLAPNDVVVTHVWGPCPRCKDPIDVLQAFHPNGDEPAPDGAAPYPVDVACDCAAPWHGGASDMGGCGATFRLEVPFSDPSLF
;
A
#
# COMPACT_ATOMS: atom_id res chain seq x y z
N MET A 1 21.01 -19.36 16.89
CA MET A 1 20.22 -18.10 16.96
C MET A 1 20.49 -17.34 15.67
N GLY A 2 19.68 -17.56 14.63
CA GLY A 2 19.82 -16.90 13.34
C GLY A 2 18.56 -16.09 13.07
N SER A 3 18.50 -14.88 13.63
CA SER A 3 17.39 -13.96 13.38
C SER A 3 17.66 -13.27 12.04
N LEU A 4 16.90 -13.66 11.01
CA LEU A 4 16.85 -12.97 9.73
C LEU A 4 16.39 -11.53 9.98
N SER A 5 17.37 -10.63 10.02
CA SER A 5 17.20 -9.19 10.06
C SER A 5 16.55 -8.74 8.75
N TYR A 6 15.22 -8.83 8.65
CA TYR A 6 14.46 -8.06 7.67
C TYR A 6 14.85 -6.60 7.87
N ALA A 7 15.51 -6.03 6.88
CA ALA A 7 16.07 -4.69 6.90
C ALA A 7 15.00 -3.64 7.23
N ARG A 8 14.91 -3.28 8.51
CA ARG A 8 14.00 -2.29 9.10
C ARG A 8 14.29 -0.84 8.70
N THR A 9 15.19 -0.61 7.74
CA THR A 9 15.63 0.73 7.34
C THR A 9 14.97 1.26 6.07
N SER A 10 14.18 0.44 5.37
CA SER A 10 13.53 0.85 4.11
C SER A 10 12.05 1.24 4.25
N GLY A 11 11.39 0.91 5.38
CA GLY A 11 9.95 1.12 5.55
C GLY A 11 9.57 2.60 5.63
N THR A 12 9.99 3.31 6.68
CA THR A 12 9.52 4.67 6.95
C THR A 12 9.88 5.70 5.87
N ALA A 13 11.05 5.58 5.23
CA ALA A 13 11.44 6.51 4.17
C ALA A 13 10.58 6.34 2.90
N LEU A 14 10.19 5.11 2.57
CA LEU A 14 9.27 4.86 1.46
C LEU A 14 7.84 5.24 1.85
N ASP A 15 7.43 5.04 3.11
CA ASP A 15 6.14 5.49 3.64
C ASP A 15 5.99 7.02 3.49
N PHE A 16 6.97 7.79 3.96
CA PHE A 16 6.95 9.25 3.84
C PHE A 16 6.96 9.71 2.39
N LYS A 17 7.76 9.05 1.54
CA LYS A 17 7.82 9.39 0.11
C LYS A 17 6.51 9.06 -0.61
N ALA A 18 5.88 7.93 -0.28
CA ALA A 18 4.59 7.56 -0.85
C ALA A 18 3.49 8.52 -0.38
N ALA A 19 3.52 8.94 0.89
CA ALA A 19 2.61 9.95 1.43
C ALA A 19 2.80 11.32 0.74
N ASP A 20 4.05 11.76 0.54
CA ASP A 20 4.37 12.98 -0.20
C ASP A 20 3.87 12.91 -1.64
N MET A 21 4.09 11.78 -2.32
CA MET A 21 3.56 11.53 -3.67
C MET A 21 2.03 11.51 -3.72
N MET A 22 1.35 11.07 -2.65
CA MET A 22 -0.11 11.21 -2.55
C MET A 22 -0.56 12.65 -2.40
N ARG A 23 0.20 13.48 -1.66
CA ARG A 23 -0.09 14.92 -1.51
C ARG A 23 0.13 15.68 -2.81
N ASP A 24 1.12 15.27 -3.60
CA ASP A 24 1.46 15.85 -4.90
C ASP A 24 0.61 15.30 -6.06
N ASP A 25 -0.40 14.47 -5.78
CA ASP A 25 -1.27 13.84 -6.78
C ASP A 25 -0.53 12.93 -7.79
N LEU A 26 0.68 12.48 -7.43
CA LEU A 26 1.46 11.52 -8.23
C LEU A 26 1.04 10.09 -7.93
N LEU A 27 0.74 9.80 -6.67
CA LEU A 27 0.29 8.49 -6.21
C LEU A 27 -1.15 8.62 -5.75
N HIS A 28 -2.02 7.74 -6.21
CA HIS A 28 -3.42 7.78 -5.82
C HIS A 28 -3.76 6.54 -5.02
N ALA A 29 -4.59 6.71 -4.01
CA ALA A 29 -5.12 5.61 -3.22
C ALA A 29 -6.56 5.90 -2.85
N ARG A 30 -7.40 4.87 -2.87
CA ARG A 30 -8.78 4.95 -2.40
C ARG A 30 -9.18 3.68 -1.66
N ALA A 31 -9.94 3.85 -0.58
CA ALA A 31 -10.58 2.77 0.13
C ALA A 31 -12.09 2.85 -0.11
N ARG A 32 -12.76 1.71 -0.19
CA ARG A 32 -14.21 1.62 -0.26
C ARG A 32 -14.68 0.49 0.64
N LEU A 33 -15.80 0.72 1.30
CA LEU A 33 -16.52 -0.35 1.99
C LEU A 33 -17.39 -1.07 0.97
N ALA A 34 -17.10 -2.35 0.74
CA ALA A 34 -17.90 -3.24 -0.09
C ALA A 34 -18.99 -3.91 0.77
N PRO A 35 -20.06 -4.46 0.14
CA PRO A 35 -21.05 -5.26 0.84
C PRO A 35 -20.38 -6.41 1.61
N ASN A 36 -20.89 -6.73 2.81
CA ASN A 36 -20.31 -7.70 3.76
C ASN A 36 -19.10 -7.19 4.55
N ASP A 37 -19.03 -5.89 4.83
CA ASP A 37 -18.00 -5.27 5.67
C ASP A 37 -16.57 -5.45 5.15
N VAL A 38 -16.40 -5.71 3.86
CA VAL A 38 -15.08 -5.87 3.23
C VAL A 38 -14.53 -4.51 2.85
N VAL A 39 -13.29 -4.19 3.25
CA VAL A 39 -12.60 -2.99 2.78
C VAL A 39 -11.84 -3.32 1.51
N VAL A 40 -12.19 -2.66 0.42
CA VAL A 40 -11.43 -2.74 -0.83
C VAL A 40 -10.58 -1.49 -0.94
N THR A 41 -9.26 -1.68 -0.96
CA THR A 41 -8.29 -0.62 -1.21
C THR A 41 -7.73 -0.75 -2.62
N HIS A 42 -7.54 0.38 -3.28
CA HIS A 42 -6.96 0.46 -4.61
C HIS A 42 -5.90 1.56 -4.60
N VAL A 43 -4.66 1.20 -4.89
CA VAL A 43 -3.50 2.11 -4.94
C VAL A 43 -2.90 2.04 -6.33
N TRP A 44 -2.78 3.18 -7.01
CA TRP A 44 -2.21 3.26 -8.35
C TRP A 44 -1.35 4.51 -8.54
N GLY A 45 -0.36 4.44 -9.42
CA GLY A 45 0.58 5.53 -9.69
C GLY A 45 2.01 5.02 -9.88
N PRO A 46 3.04 5.88 -9.85
CA PRO A 46 4.42 5.44 -9.97
C PRO A 46 4.97 4.95 -8.63
N CYS A 47 5.75 3.89 -8.65
CA CYS A 47 6.46 3.38 -7.49
C CYS A 47 7.39 4.46 -6.91
N PRO A 48 7.40 4.71 -5.59
CA PRO A 48 8.28 5.70 -4.97
C PRO A 48 9.78 5.38 -5.19
N ARG A 49 10.13 4.13 -5.48
CA ARG A 49 11.51 3.69 -5.70
C ARG A 49 11.92 3.67 -7.17
N CYS A 50 11.32 2.80 -7.99
CA CYS A 50 11.72 2.59 -9.39
C CYS A 50 10.93 3.41 -10.40
N LYS A 51 9.88 4.12 -9.98
CA LYS A 51 8.96 4.89 -10.84
C LYS A 51 8.14 4.05 -11.84
N ASP A 52 8.27 2.73 -11.84
CA ASP A 52 7.35 1.85 -12.58
C ASP A 52 5.91 2.03 -12.10
N PRO A 53 4.93 1.89 -13.00
CA PRO A 53 3.54 1.95 -12.62
C PRO A 53 3.20 0.80 -11.66
N ILE A 54 2.52 1.15 -10.57
CA ILE A 54 1.88 0.22 -9.66
C ILE A 54 0.37 0.35 -9.84
N ASP A 55 -0.31 -0.78 -9.74
CA ASP A 55 -1.77 -0.88 -9.72
C ASP A 55 -2.12 -2.06 -8.82
N VAL A 56 -2.43 -1.76 -7.56
CA VAL A 56 -2.59 -2.74 -6.49
C VAL A 56 -4.00 -2.64 -5.94
N LEU A 57 -4.76 -3.71 -6.08
CA LEU A 57 -6.11 -3.89 -5.54
C LEU A 57 -6.07 -4.94 -4.43
N GLN A 58 -6.45 -4.57 -3.21
CA GLN A 58 -6.46 -5.45 -2.05
C GLN A 58 -7.79 -5.41 -1.33
N ALA A 59 -8.35 -6.57 -1.02
CA ALA A 59 -9.57 -6.72 -0.23
C ALA A 59 -9.21 -7.22 1.17
N PHE A 60 -9.61 -6.47 2.18
CA PHE A 60 -9.43 -6.78 3.59
C PHE A 60 -10.77 -7.17 4.21
N HIS A 61 -10.81 -8.33 4.84
CA HIS A 61 -11.94 -8.75 5.66
C HIS A 61 -11.58 -8.40 7.11
N PRO A 62 -12.24 -7.42 7.75
CA PRO A 62 -12.07 -7.19 9.18
C PRO A 62 -12.44 -8.49 9.90
N ASN A 63 -11.49 -9.07 10.64
CA ASN A 63 -11.80 -10.24 11.47
C ASN A 63 -12.74 -9.78 12.59
N GLY A 64 -13.71 -10.62 12.99
CA GLY A 64 -14.88 -10.25 13.79
C GLY A 64 -14.65 -9.67 15.20
N ASP A 65 -13.41 -9.40 15.60
CA ASP A 65 -13.06 -8.67 16.84
C ASP A 65 -12.57 -7.23 16.54
N GLU A 66 -12.16 -6.95 15.30
CA GLU A 66 -11.85 -5.58 14.88
C GLU A 66 -13.14 -4.80 14.62
N PRO A 67 -13.24 -3.56 15.11
CA PRO A 67 -14.39 -2.72 14.80
C PRO A 67 -14.49 -2.57 13.28
N ALA A 68 -15.69 -2.81 12.76
CA ALA A 68 -15.96 -2.60 11.35
C ALA A 68 -15.52 -1.18 10.98
N PRO A 69 -14.76 -1.01 9.88
CA PRO A 69 -14.33 0.31 9.45
C PRO A 69 -15.57 1.15 9.16
N ASP A 70 -15.76 2.19 9.96
CA ASP A 70 -16.92 3.09 9.88
C ASP A 70 -16.86 4.03 8.66
N GLY A 71 -15.75 3.97 7.91
CA GLY A 71 -15.53 4.77 6.70
C GLY A 71 -15.11 6.22 6.98
N ALA A 72 -15.03 6.68 8.24
CA ALA A 72 -14.59 8.04 8.55
C ALA A 72 -13.07 8.17 8.74
N ALA A 73 -12.39 7.12 9.19
CA ALA A 73 -10.93 7.12 9.38
C ALA A 73 -10.21 6.52 8.15
N PRO A 74 -9.05 7.04 7.73
CA PRO A 74 -8.29 6.44 6.64
C PRO A 74 -7.85 5.00 6.99
N TYR A 75 -7.90 4.11 6.00
CA TYR A 75 -7.54 2.70 6.16
C TYR A 75 -6.05 2.48 5.87
N PRO A 76 -5.27 1.92 6.80
CA PRO A 76 -3.87 1.62 6.55
C PRO A 76 -3.74 0.45 5.58
N VAL A 77 -2.93 0.61 4.52
CA VAL A 77 -2.61 -0.45 3.57
C VAL A 77 -1.11 -0.58 3.40
N ASP A 78 -0.61 -1.82 3.41
CA ASP A 78 0.77 -2.14 3.02
C ASP A 78 0.79 -2.47 1.53
N VAL A 79 1.65 -1.78 0.78
CA VAL A 79 1.79 -1.91 -0.67
C VAL A 79 3.19 -2.40 -1.00
N ALA A 80 3.27 -3.47 -1.77
CA ALA A 80 4.52 -3.97 -2.34
C ALA A 80 4.55 -3.67 -3.84
N CYS A 81 5.67 -3.12 -4.31
CA CYS A 81 5.90 -2.92 -5.73
C CYS A 81 6.42 -4.22 -6.37
N ASP A 82 5.63 -4.79 -7.28
CA ASP A 82 5.92 -6.03 -8.02
C ASP A 82 6.51 -5.77 -9.42
N CYS A 83 7.16 -4.61 -9.65
CA CYS A 83 7.71 -4.29 -10.96
C CYS A 83 8.79 -5.30 -11.41
N ALA A 84 8.88 -5.59 -12.70
CA ALA A 84 9.92 -6.49 -13.22
C ALA A 84 11.37 -5.94 -13.11
N ALA A 85 11.55 -4.73 -12.56
CA ALA A 85 12.86 -4.14 -12.34
C ALA A 85 13.69 -4.99 -11.37
N PRO A 86 14.93 -5.36 -11.72
CA PRO A 86 15.77 -6.18 -10.86
C PRO A 86 16.08 -5.44 -9.55
N TRP A 87 15.89 -6.13 -8.42
CA TRP A 87 16.31 -5.64 -7.11
C TRP A 87 17.82 -5.33 -7.11
N HIS A 88 18.19 -4.07 -6.83
CA HIS A 88 19.59 -3.59 -6.82
C HIS A 88 20.45 -4.12 -5.65
N GLY A 89 20.11 -5.27 -5.05
CA GLY A 89 20.72 -5.72 -3.78
C GLY A 89 20.82 -7.23 -3.57
N GLY A 90 20.76 -8.06 -4.62
CA GLY A 90 21.10 -9.49 -4.54
C GLY A 90 19.93 -10.45 -4.77
N ALA A 91 20.29 -11.64 -5.26
CA ALA A 91 19.46 -12.73 -5.76
C ALA A 91 18.27 -13.08 -4.84
N SER A 92 17.14 -12.45 -5.07
CA SER A 92 15.85 -12.95 -4.62
C SER A 92 14.99 -13.08 -5.86
N ASP A 93 14.52 -14.29 -6.14
CA ASP A 93 13.54 -14.62 -7.19
C ASP A 93 12.15 -13.99 -6.93
N MET A 94 12.06 -13.03 -6.01
CA MET A 94 10.88 -12.20 -5.82
C MET A 94 10.99 -11.06 -6.82
N GLY A 95 10.10 -11.04 -7.82
CA GLY A 95 9.92 -9.89 -8.70
C GLY A 95 9.69 -8.62 -7.88
N GLY A 96 10.01 -7.46 -8.45
CA GLY A 96 9.89 -6.18 -7.76
C GLY A 96 11.22 -5.48 -7.54
N CYS A 97 11.16 -4.15 -7.52
CA CYS A 97 12.20 -3.30 -6.91
C CYS A 97 12.18 -3.42 -5.37
N GLY A 98 11.36 -4.34 -4.83
CA GLY A 98 11.12 -4.69 -3.42
C GLY A 98 10.81 -3.49 -2.52
N ALA A 99 10.28 -2.42 -3.12
CA ALA A 99 9.73 -1.32 -2.36
C ALA A 99 8.46 -1.81 -1.66
N THR A 100 8.49 -1.86 -0.34
CA THR A 100 7.32 -2.01 0.50
C THR A 100 7.10 -0.72 1.28
N PHE A 101 5.87 -0.23 1.27
CA PHE A 101 5.50 1.01 1.97
C PHE A 101 4.06 0.94 2.44
N ARG A 102 3.76 1.67 3.52
CA ARG A 102 2.43 1.78 4.12
C ARG A 102 1.81 3.13 3.79
N LEU A 103 0.53 3.12 3.44
CA LEU A 103 -0.26 4.31 3.17
C LEU A 103 -1.51 4.36 4.04
N GLU A 104 -1.89 5.56 4.45
CA GLU A 104 -3.20 5.84 5.02
C GLU A 104 -4.15 6.23 3.89
N VAL A 105 -5.03 5.29 3.52
CA VAL A 105 -5.88 5.46 2.34
C VAL A 105 -7.22 6.05 2.76
N PRO A 106 -7.60 7.24 2.24
CA PRO A 106 -8.90 7.81 2.54
C PRO A 106 -10.01 6.93 1.97
N PHE A 107 -11.08 6.75 2.73
CA PHE A 107 -12.32 6.21 2.17
C PHE A 107 -12.86 7.21 1.15
N SER A 108 -13.16 6.72 -0.05
CA SER A 108 -13.95 7.51 -0.99
C SER A 108 -15.36 7.61 -0.44
N ASP A 109 -15.79 8.84 -0.19
CA ASP A 109 -17.12 9.16 0.29
C ASP A 109 -18.18 8.50 -0.63
N PRO A 110 -19.17 7.77 -0.08
CA PRO A 110 -20.26 7.21 -0.88
C PRO A 110 -21.12 8.31 -1.54
N SER A 111 -20.97 9.58 -1.13
CA SER A 111 -21.76 10.73 -1.61
C SER A 111 -21.31 11.28 -2.99
N LEU A 112 -20.30 10.69 -3.64
CA LEU A 112 -19.88 11.04 -5.01
C LEU A 112 -20.56 10.20 -6.11
N PHE A 113 -21.69 9.56 -5.79
CA PHE A 113 -22.56 8.86 -6.75
C PHE A 113 -23.98 9.44 -6.75
#